data_AF-A0A8S2K4H0-F1
#
_entry.id   AF-A0A8S2K4H0-F1
#
_cell.length_a   1.000
_cell.length_b   1.000
_cell.length_c   1.000
_cell.angle_alpha   90.00
_cell.angle_beta   90.00
_cell.angle_gamma   90.00
#
_symmetry.space_group_name_H-M   'P 1'
#
loop_
_entity.id
_entity.type
_entity.pdbx_description
1 polymer ?
#
loop_
_entity_poly.entity_id
_entity_poly.type
_entity_poly.pdbx_seq_one_letter_code
_entity_poly.pdbx_strand_id
1 'polypeptide(L)'
;TATTTTTTTTTTTTTTTTTTTTTTTTTTTTTTSTTTAAAIVVTPSTATCSSTVATSCTTTTSIVATCQSYEVSWNGHCYYLDGSSGTCATGYSLSTNAILTCISTQFAGKTYASAVSGNCCVWTADTYECYGVGSNCNSAGPFTSGPTLGVAGCTNTQNHNARQLTFCGSN
;
A
#
# COMPACT_ATOMS: atom_id res chain seq x y z
N THR A 1 17.31 -2.54 -79.14
CA THR A 1 17.59 -1.78 -77.91
C THR A 1 17.37 -2.73 -76.75
N ALA A 2 18.43 -3.11 -76.03
CA ALA A 2 18.37 -4.14 -74.97
C ALA A 2 18.10 -3.46 -73.62
N THR A 3 17.08 -3.93 -72.90
CA THR A 3 16.66 -3.37 -71.62
C THR A 3 17.21 -4.24 -70.50
N THR A 4 18.15 -3.69 -69.73
CA THR A 4 18.76 -4.36 -68.58
C THR A 4 17.98 -4.04 -67.32
N THR A 5 17.43 -5.05 -66.65
CA THR A 5 16.71 -4.92 -65.39
C THR A 5 17.66 -5.19 -64.22
N THR A 6 17.92 -4.17 -63.40
CA THR A 6 18.75 -4.27 -62.21
C THR A 6 17.86 -4.53 -60.98
N THR A 7 18.05 -5.67 -60.32
CA THR A 7 17.36 -6.02 -59.08
C THR A 7 18.23 -5.65 -57.90
N THR A 8 17.74 -4.74 -57.05
CA THR A 8 18.41 -4.32 -55.81
C THR A 8 17.85 -5.13 -54.65
N THR A 9 18.70 -5.91 -53.97
CA THR A 9 18.34 -6.65 -52.76
C THR A 9 18.77 -5.86 -51.52
N THR A 10 17.82 -5.49 -50.68
CA THR A 10 18.07 -4.79 -49.41
C THR A 10 18.11 -5.79 -48.27
N THR A 11 19.24 -5.88 -47.57
CA THR A 11 19.40 -6.73 -46.39
C THR A 11 19.12 -5.91 -45.13
N THR A 12 18.17 -6.35 -44.31
CA THR A 12 17.85 -5.73 -43.02
C THR A 12 18.52 -6.50 -41.89
N THR A 13 19.35 -5.81 -41.10
CA THR A 13 20.04 -6.40 -39.94
C THR A 13 19.30 -5.98 -38.66
N THR A 14 18.83 -6.97 -37.90
CA THR A 14 18.15 -6.76 -36.61
C THR A 14 19.16 -6.94 -35.48
N THR A 15 19.36 -5.89 -34.67
CA THR A 15 20.24 -5.92 -33.49
C THR A 15 19.42 -6.13 -32.22
N THR A 16 19.67 -7.22 -31.50
CA THR A 16 19.03 -7.53 -30.22
C THR A 16 19.93 -7.10 -29.07
N THR A 17 19.50 -6.10 -28.29
CA THR A 17 20.21 -5.64 -27.09
C THR A 17 19.72 -6.40 -25.87
N THR A 18 20.63 -7.06 -25.16
CA THR A 18 20.34 -7.77 -23.90
C THR A 18 20.75 -6.88 -22.72
N THR A 19 19.82 -6.57 -21.84
CA THR A 19 20.06 -5.76 -20.63
C THR A 19 20.24 -6.69 -19.44
N THR A 20 21.43 -6.65 -18.81
CA THR A 20 21.75 -7.41 -17.60
C THR A 20 21.51 -6.52 -16.37
N THR A 21 20.59 -6.94 -15.48
CA THR A 21 20.31 -6.25 -14.20
C THR A 21 21.17 -6.85 -13.10
N THR A 22 22.06 -6.04 -12.52
CA THR A 22 22.88 -6.42 -11.37
C THR A 22 22.16 -6.05 -10.07
N THR A 23 21.83 -7.03 -9.24
CA THR A 23 21.27 -6.81 -7.89
C THR A 23 22.40 -6.71 -6.87
N THR A 24 22.56 -5.53 -6.27
CA THR A 24 23.51 -5.31 -5.15
C THR A 24 22.80 -5.55 -3.82
N THR A 25 23.22 -6.57 -3.08
CA THR A 25 22.73 -6.86 -1.73
C THR A 25 23.61 -6.14 -0.70
N THR A 26 23.09 -5.04 -0.14
CA THR A 26 23.74 -4.35 0.99
C THR A 26 23.33 -5.05 2.29
N THR A 27 24.30 -5.63 2.99
CA THR A 27 24.09 -6.21 4.33
C THR A 27 24.39 -5.14 5.38
N THR A 28 23.35 -4.64 6.04
CA THR A 28 23.47 -3.71 7.17
C THR A 28 23.46 -4.51 8.47
N THR A 29 24.57 -4.45 9.22
CA THR A 29 24.69 -5.06 10.55
C THR A 29 24.05 -4.15 11.58
N THR A 30 22.88 -4.53 12.09
CA THR A 30 22.21 -3.82 13.19
C THR A 30 22.66 -4.36 14.54
N THR A 31 23.19 -3.48 15.38
CA THR A 31 23.60 -3.76 16.75
C THR A 31 22.37 -4.09 17.61
N THR A 32 22.32 -5.30 18.14
CA THR A 32 21.23 -5.81 18.98
C THR A 32 21.32 -5.22 20.39
N SER A 33 20.38 -4.32 20.72
CA SER A 33 20.02 -4.03 22.11
C SER A 33 18.82 -4.92 22.48
N THR A 34 19.07 -5.94 23.29
CA THR A 34 18.07 -6.88 23.79
C THR A 34 17.08 -6.20 24.73
N THR A 35 15.93 -5.82 24.21
CA THR A 35 14.66 -5.87 24.95
C THR A 35 13.78 -6.90 24.26
N THR A 36 13.25 -7.83 25.04
CA THR A 36 12.43 -8.95 24.58
C THR A 36 11.08 -8.45 24.06
N ALA A 37 11.08 -7.87 22.86
CA ALA A 37 9.85 -7.53 22.14
C ALA A 37 9.32 -8.81 21.48
N ALA A 38 8.14 -9.25 21.89
CA ALA A 38 7.42 -10.30 21.19
C ALA A 38 7.23 -9.85 19.73
N ALA A 39 7.87 -10.53 18.78
CA ALA A 39 7.68 -10.27 17.37
C ALA A 39 6.23 -10.59 17.01
N ILE A 40 5.43 -9.57 16.71
CA ILE A 40 4.08 -9.76 16.18
C ILE A 40 4.27 -10.23 14.73
N VAL A 41 4.10 -11.52 14.50
CA VAL A 41 4.08 -12.08 13.15
C VAL A 41 2.72 -11.75 12.54
N VAL A 42 2.65 -10.63 11.81
CA VAL A 42 1.49 -10.30 10.98
C VAL A 42 1.62 -11.08 9.68
N THR A 43 1.05 -12.28 9.62
CA THR A 43 0.95 -13.02 8.35
C THR A 43 -0.16 -12.40 7.48
N PRO A 44 0.09 -12.12 6.19
CA PRO A 44 -0.97 -11.71 5.26
C PRO A 44 -2.04 -12.81 5.23
N SER A 45 -3.31 -12.40 5.39
CA SER A 45 -4.42 -13.33 5.47
C SER A 45 -5.01 -13.51 4.09
N THR A 46 -5.07 -14.77 3.60
CA THR A 46 -5.86 -15.12 2.42
C THR A 46 -7.36 -15.21 2.73
N ALA A 47 -7.78 -14.89 3.96
CA ALA A 47 -9.16 -15.03 4.37
C ALA A 47 -10.05 -13.99 3.68
N THR A 48 -11.24 -14.44 3.30
CA THR A 48 -12.40 -13.57 3.03
C THR A 48 -12.58 -12.58 4.17
N CYS A 49 -12.94 -11.34 3.85
CA CYS A 49 -13.16 -10.24 4.78
C CYS A 49 -13.97 -10.70 5.99
N SER A 50 -13.28 -10.95 7.10
CA SER A 50 -13.88 -11.48 8.32
C SER A 50 -13.42 -10.65 9.51
N SER A 51 -14.40 -10.22 10.31
CA SER A 51 -14.17 -9.46 11.54
C SER A 51 -13.52 -10.30 12.64
N THR A 52 -13.36 -11.61 12.45
CA THR A 52 -12.81 -12.53 13.47
C THR A 52 -11.30 -12.41 13.67
N VAL A 53 -10.59 -11.62 12.87
CA VAL A 53 -9.13 -11.42 12.99
C VAL A 53 -8.75 -10.34 14.03
N ALA A 54 -9.73 -9.67 14.66
CA ALA A 54 -9.50 -8.58 15.62
C ALA A 54 -8.81 -8.98 16.95
N THR A 55 -8.39 -10.24 17.13
CA THR A 55 -8.05 -10.79 18.46
C THR A 55 -6.66 -10.41 19.01
N SER A 56 -5.86 -9.57 18.35
CA SER A 56 -4.57 -9.16 18.93
C SER A 56 -4.07 -7.81 18.46
N CYS A 57 -4.89 -6.78 18.63
CA CYS A 57 -4.42 -5.38 18.55
C CYS A 57 -3.72 -4.99 19.86
N THR A 58 -2.62 -5.67 20.19
CA THR A 58 -1.79 -5.32 21.33
C THR A 58 -0.76 -4.29 20.90
N THR A 59 -0.82 -3.11 21.50
CA THR A 59 0.26 -2.13 21.41
C THR A 59 1.44 -2.64 22.20
N THR A 60 2.58 -2.84 21.53
CA THR A 60 3.85 -2.90 22.25
C THR A 60 4.25 -1.46 22.53
N THR A 61 4.69 -1.16 23.75
CA THR A 61 5.21 0.16 24.13
C THR A 61 6.51 0.40 23.36
N SER A 62 6.38 0.78 22.10
CA SER A 62 7.48 1.11 21.21
C SER A 62 7.69 2.62 21.19
N ILE A 63 8.91 3.03 20.87
CA ILE A 63 9.28 4.44 20.69
C ILE A 63 8.27 5.13 19.76
N VAL A 64 7.73 6.27 20.19
CA VAL A 64 6.73 7.02 19.41
C VAL A 64 7.41 7.49 18.13
N ALA A 65 6.96 6.95 16.99
CA ALA A 65 7.38 7.45 15.70
C ALA A 65 6.91 8.90 15.56
N THR A 66 7.77 9.77 15.02
CA THR A 66 7.39 11.17 14.76
C THR A 66 6.56 11.20 13.47
N CYS A 67 5.27 10.98 13.61
CA CYS A 67 4.33 10.95 12.50
C CYS A 67 3.80 12.36 12.15
N GLN A 68 3.46 12.55 10.88
CA GLN A 68 2.82 13.75 10.37
C GLN A 68 1.40 13.92 10.92
N SER A 69 0.83 15.12 10.78
CA SER A 69 -0.51 15.43 11.31
C SER A 69 -1.62 14.56 10.72
N TYR A 70 -1.48 14.14 9.45
CA TYR A 70 -2.39 13.26 8.73
C TYR A 70 -2.16 11.76 8.99
N GLU A 71 -1.13 11.41 9.76
CA GLU A 71 -0.76 10.02 10.06
C GLU A 71 -1.28 9.54 11.40
N VAL A 72 -1.37 8.22 11.53
CA VAL A 72 -1.61 7.48 12.77
C VAL A 72 -0.33 6.77 13.19
N SER A 73 0.09 6.95 14.44
CA SER A 73 1.24 6.24 15.01
C SER A 73 0.77 4.93 15.65
N TRP A 74 1.37 3.80 15.26
CA TRP A 74 1.11 2.51 15.88
C TRP A 74 2.33 1.59 15.86
N ASN A 75 2.67 1.03 17.03
CA ASN A 75 3.78 0.10 17.20
C ASN A 75 5.14 0.60 16.64
N GLY A 76 5.41 1.90 16.75
CA GLY A 76 6.66 2.49 16.23
C GLY A 76 6.66 2.78 14.72
N HIS A 77 5.53 2.65 14.03
CA HIS A 77 5.36 2.99 12.62
C HIS A 77 4.31 4.08 12.43
N CYS A 78 4.39 4.79 11.30
CA CYS A 78 3.42 5.78 10.87
C CYS A 78 2.57 5.24 9.72
N TYR A 79 1.27 5.46 9.78
CA TYR A 79 0.32 4.98 8.78
C TYR A 79 -0.55 6.11 8.26
N TYR A 80 -0.82 6.12 6.96
CA TYR A 80 -1.71 7.11 6.34
C TYR A 80 -2.65 6.47 5.32
N LEU A 81 -3.67 7.25 4.94
CA LEU A 81 -4.57 6.97 3.84
C LEU A 81 -4.30 7.97 2.70
N ASP A 82 -4.25 7.47 1.47
CA ASP A 82 -4.00 8.33 0.30
C ASP A 82 -4.75 7.89 -0.95
N GLY A 83 -5.11 8.82 -1.83
CA GLY A 83 -5.76 8.55 -3.12
C GLY A 83 -4.76 8.14 -4.22
N SER A 84 -3.76 7.35 -3.88
CA SER A 84 -2.55 7.10 -4.68
C SER A 84 -2.56 5.83 -5.53
N SER A 85 -3.69 5.12 -5.60
CA SER A 85 -3.86 3.94 -6.47
C SER A 85 -2.85 2.81 -6.20
N GLY A 86 -2.66 2.45 -4.93
CA GLY A 86 -1.75 1.38 -4.51
C GLY A 86 -0.29 1.82 -4.35
N THR A 87 0.05 3.07 -4.64
CA THR A 87 1.42 3.58 -4.52
C THR A 87 1.64 4.29 -3.19
N CYS A 88 2.73 4.00 -2.48
CA CYS A 88 3.09 4.69 -1.25
C CYS A 88 4.24 5.67 -1.47
N ALA A 89 4.35 6.67 -0.59
CA ALA A 89 5.43 7.63 -0.58
C ALA A 89 6.76 6.94 -0.26
N THR A 90 7.88 7.58 -0.60
CA THR A 90 9.21 7.06 -0.29
C THR A 90 9.35 6.79 1.21
N GLY A 91 9.80 5.58 1.57
CA GLY A 91 9.92 5.13 2.96
C GLY A 91 8.66 4.43 3.50
N TYR A 92 7.63 4.27 2.68
CA TYR A 92 6.38 3.58 3.03
C TYR A 92 6.09 2.46 2.03
N SER A 93 5.32 1.47 2.47
CA SER A 93 4.78 0.39 1.65
C SER A 93 3.30 0.18 1.93
N LEU A 94 2.61 -0.57 1.05
CA LEU A 94 1.26 -1.03 1.34
C LEU A 94 1.26 -1.80 2.67
N SER A 95 0.30 -1.47 3.53
CA SER A 95 0.11 -2.13 4.83
C SER A 95 -1.10 -3.07 4.77
N THR A 96 -1.26 -3.93 5.78
CA THR A 96 -2.25 -5.02 5.75
C THR A 96 -3.60 -4.62 6.37
N ASN A 97 -4.66 -5.34 6.00
CA ASN A 97 -5.96 -5.30 6.66
C ASN A 97 -5.85 -5.60 8.16
N ALA A 98 -4.93 -6.48 8.57
CA ALA A 98 -4.71 -6.80 9.97
C ALA A 98 -4.29 -5.57 10.78
N ILE A 99 -3.33 -4.78 10.29
CA ILE A 99 -2.93 -3.53 10.92
C ILE A 99 -4.06 -2.52 10.85
N LEU A 100 -4.70 -2.37 9.69
CA LEU A 100 -5.81 -1.43 9.50
C LEU A 100 -6.93 -1.69 10.51
N THR A 101 -7.28 -2.96 10.77
CA THR A 101 -8.26 -3.36 11.78
C THR A 101 -7.97 -2.75 13.15
N CYS A 102 -6.69 -2.68 13.54
CA CYS A 102 -6.28 -2.19 14.85
C CYS A 102 -6.30 -0.67 14.98
N ILE A 103 -6.09 0.04 13.88
CA ILE A 103 -5.90 1.49 13.91
C ILE A 103 -6.98 2.26 13.16
N SER A 104 -7.99 1.58 12.59
CA SER A 104 -8.89 2.21 11.65
C SER A 104 -9.62 3.41 12.28
N THR A 105 -10.12 3.28 13.50
CA THR A 105 -10.85 4.35 14.21
C THR A 105 -9.98 5.59 14.48
N GLN A 106 -8.66 5.44 14.53
CA GLN A 106 -7.71 6.52 14.79
C GLN A 106 -7.53 7.45 13.58
N PHE A 107 -8.03 7.06 12.40
CA PHE A 107 -8.08 7.94 11.22
C PHE A 107 -9.18 9.01 11.29
N ALA A 108 -10.10 8.94 12.26
CA ALA A 108 -11.05 10.03 12.47
C ALA A 108 -10.31 11.34 12.77
N GLY A 109 -10.69 12.42 12.08
CA GLY A 109 -10.03 13.71 12.17
C GLY A 109 -8.74 13.84 11.34
N LYS A 110 -8.23 12.76 10.74
CA LYS A 110 -7.08 12.79 9.81
C LYS A 110 -7.52 13.22 8.41
N THR A 111 -6.58 13.46 7.52
CA THR A 111 -6.85 13.75 6.10
C THR A 111 -5.98 12.87 5.21
N TYR A 112 -6.17 12.98 3.90
CA TYR A 112 -5.34 12.39 2.88
C TYR A 112 -3.89 12.89 2.97
N ALA A 113 -2.93 12.01 2.74
CA ALA A 113 -1.52 12.39 2.75
C ALA A 113 -1.16 13.34 1.59
N SER A 114 -1.66 13.07 0.38
CA SER A 114 -1.31 13.87 -0.80
C SER A 114 -2.48 14.12 -1.75
N ALA A 115 -3.35 13.12 -1.96
CA ALA A 115 -4.40 13.15 -2.95
C ALA A 115 -5.70 12.59 -2.38
N VAL A 116 -6.82 13.26 -2.67
CA VAL A 116 -8.14 12.73 -2.34
C VAL A 116 -8.39 11.45 -3.14
N SER A 117 -9.02 10.44 -2.53
CA SER A 117 -9.37 9.23 -3.26
C SER A 117 -10.57 9.42 -4.19
N GLY A 118 -10.60 8.67 -5.30
CA GLY A 118 -11.76 8.51 -6.20
C GLY A 118 -12.62 7.29 -5.89
N ASN A 119 -12.26 6.47 -4.90
CA ASN A 119 -12.98 5.25 -4.53
C ASN A 119 -12.98 5.07 -3.01
N CYS A 120 -14.03 4.49 -2.44
CA CYS A 120 -14.12 4.34 -1.00
C CYS A 120 -13.48 3.08 -0.43
N CYS A 121 -13.11 2.10 -1.26
CA CYS A 121 -12.47 0.87 -0.82
C CYS A 121 -10.98 1.07 -0.61
N VAL A 122 -10.48 0.54 0.50
CA VAL A 122 -9.08 0.65 0.91
C VAL A 122 -8.30 -0.49 0.28
N TRP A 123 -7.37 -0.14 -0.60
CA TRP A 123 -6.32 -1.00 -1.11
C TRP A 123 -5.25 -1.22 -0.03
N THR A 124 -5.05 -2.48 0.34
CA THR A 124 -4.04 -2.95 1.29
C THR A 124 -3.08 -3.95 0.62
N ALA A 125 -2.08 -4.43 1.35
CA ALA A 125 -1.17 -5.46 0.88
C ALA A 125 -1.81 -6.86 0.79
N ASP A 126 -3.04 -7.03 1.30
CA ASP A 126 -3.74 -8.31 1.25
C ASP A 126 -4.46 -8.51 -0.09
N THR A 127 -4.93 -9.75 -0.33
CA THR A 127 -5.59 -10.13 -1.59
C THR A 127 -6.92 -9.41 -1.83
N TYR A 128 -7.61 -8.97 -0.78
CA TYR A 128 -8.95 -8.38 -0.88
C TYR A 128 -9.05 -7.06 -0.14
N GLU A 129 -9.79 -6.14 -0.75
CA GLU A 129 -10.26 -4.92 -0.11
C GLU A 129 -11.44 -5.27 0.80
N CYS A 130 -11.20 -5.11 2.10
CA CYS A 130 -12.17 -5.42 3.14
C CYS A 130 -12.69 -4.20 3.88
N TYR A 131 -12.00 -3.08 3.74
CA TYR A 131 -12.28 -1.85 4.45
C TYR A 131 -12.72 -0.79 3.47
N GLY A 132 -13.66 0.05 3.89
CA GLY A 132 -14.05 1.23 3.16
C GLY A 132 -14.23 2.44 4.06
N VAL A 133 -14.08 3.64 3.51
CA VAL A 133 -14.46 4.88 4.18
C VAL A 133 -15.88 5.25 3.76
N GLY A 134 -16.68 5.77 4.69
CA GLY A 134 -18.08 6.13 4.45
C GLY A 134 -18.26 7.39 3.59
N SER A 135 -19.26 8.20 3.93
CA SER A 135 -19.76 9.33 3.13
C SER A 135 -18.72 10.40 2.77
N ASN A 136 -17.59 10.46 3.46
CA ASN A 136 -16.53 11.46 3.28
C ASN A 136 -15.29 10.93 2.54
N CYS A 137 -15.35 9.76 1.89
CA CYS A 137 -14.19 9.19 1.21
C CYS A 137 -13.70 10.09 0.06
N ASN A 138 -14.57 10.57 -0.84
CA ASN A 138 -14.12 11.37 -2.00
C ASN A 138 -14.02 12.88 -1.71
N SER A 139 -13.78 13.25 -0.45
CA SER A 139 -13.68 14.63 0.01
C SER A 139 -12.30 14.91 0.60
N ALA A 140 -11.82 16.16 0.56
CA ALA A 140 -10.49 16.54 1.03
C ALA A 140 -10.23 16.38 2.55
N GLY A 141 -11.18 15.84 3.30
CA GLY A 141 -11.10 15.67 4.73
C GLY A 141 -11.46 16.93 5.54
N PRO A 142 -11.35 16.86 6.88
CA PRO A 142 -10.91 15.68 7.65
C PRO A 142 -11.91 14.52 7.56
N PHE A 143 -11.45 13.31 7.87
CA PHE A 143 -12.31 12.16 7.87
C PHE A 143 -13.28 12.21 9.06
N THR A 144 -14.59 12.04 8.80
CA THR A 144 -15.60 11.96 9.86
C THR A 144 -15.43 10.69 10.69
N SER A 145 -15.12 9.58 10.02
CA SER A 145 -14.74 8.31 10.64
C SER A 145 -13.60 7.68 9.83
N GLY A 146 -12.85 6.79 10.47
CA GLY A 146 -11.86 5.99 9.76
C GLY A 146 -12.46 4.84 8.95
N PRO A 147 -11.62 4.05 8.27
CA PRO A 147 -12.05 2.89 7.50
C PRO A 147 -12.82 1.88 8.36
N THR A 148 -13.88 1.32 7.80
CA THR A 148 -14.75 0.36 8.49
C THR A 148 -14.94 -0.85 7.59
N LEU A 149 -15.00 -2.03 8.20
CA LEU A 149 -15.14 -3.29 7.47
C LEU A 149 -16.43 -3.30 6.64
N GLY A 150 -16.33 -3.64 5.36
CA GLY A 150 -17.45 -3.83 4.44
C GLY A 150 -18.24 -2.58 4.04
N VAL A 151 -17.86 -1.40 4.53
CA VAL A 151 -18.53 -0.13 4.17
C VAL A 151 -18.29 0.18 2.69
N ALA A 152 -19.22 0.93 2.08
CA ALA A 152 -19.21 1.30 0.66
C ALA A 152 -19.17 0.11 -0.32
N GLY A 153 -19.59 -1.08 0.15
CA GLY A 153 -19.59 -2.31 -0.66
C GLY A 153 -18.22 -3.00 -0.75
N CYS A 154 -17.26 -2.60 0.10
CA CYS A 154 -15.88 -3.08 0.07
C CYS A 154 -15.72 -4.40 0.81
N THR A 155 -16.45 -5.43 0.37
CA THR A 155 -16.38 -6.79 0.95
C THR A 155 -15.91 -7.77 -0.11
N ASN A 156 -14.66 -8.23 0.00
CA ASN A 156 -14.01 -9.14 -0.94
C ASN A 156 -13.90 -8.56 -2.36
N THR A 157 -13.67 -7.25 -2.46
CA THR A 157 -13.48 -6.57 -3.75
C THR A 157 -12.00 -6.46 -4.10
N GLN A 158 -11.71 -6.33 -5.40
CA GLN A 158 -10.38 -5.98 -5.93
C GLN A 158 -10.56 -4.87 -6.97
N ASN A 159 -10.97 -3.70 -6.48
CA ASN A 159 -11.28 -2.58 -7.36
C ASN A 159 -10.04 -1.71 -7.53
N HIS A 160 -9.18 -2.02 -8.49
CA HIS A 160 -7.96 -1.23 -8.76
C HIS A 160 -8.24 0.01 -9.62
N ASN A 161 -9.08 0.91 -9.12
CA ASN A 161 -9.46 2.11 -9.86
C ASN A 161 -8.37 3.19 -9.84
N ALA A 162 -8.46 4.11 -10.80
CA ALA A 162 -7.70 5.36 -10.70
C ALA A 162 -8.09 6.11 -9.42
N ARG A 163 -7.07 6.56 -8.68
CA ARG A 163 -7.17 7.21 -7.36
C ARG A 163 -7.76 6.31 -6.26
N GLN A 164 -7.52 4.99 -6.31
CA GLN A 164 -7.94 4.08 -5.24
C GLN A 164 -7.39 4.54 -3.88
N LEU A 165 -8.24 4.48 -2.85
CA LEU A 165 -7.85 4.77 -1.48
C LEU A 165 -6.83 3.72 -1.04
N THR A 166 -5.67 4.15 -0.61
CA THR A 166 -4.49 3.31 -0.40
C THR A 166 -4.07 3.43 1.05
N PHE A 167 -3.81 2.29 1.70
CA PHE A 167 -3.33 2.26 3.07
C PHE A 167 -1.84 1.94 3.12
N CYS A 168 -1.06 2.90 3.56
CA CYS A 168 0.40 2.83 3.59
C CYS A 168 0.91 2.85 5.04
N GLY A 169 2.00 2.13 5.30
CA GLY A 169 2.74 2.14 6.56
C GLY A 169 4.22 2.37 6.32
N SER A 170 4.90 3.03 7.26
CA SER A 170 6.34 3.26 7.19
C SER A 170 7.11 1.93 7.30
N ASN A 171 8.16 1.77 6.50
CA ASN A 171 9.04 0.60 6.51
C ASN A 171 9.77 0.42 7.85
#